data_AF-A0A661M3Z5-F1
#
_entry.id   AF-A0A661M3Z5-F1
#
_cell.length_a   1.000
_cell.length_b   1.000
_cell.length_c   1.000
_cell.angle_alpha   90.00
_cell.angle_beta   90.00
_cell.angle_gamma   90.00
#
_symmetry.space_group_name_H-M   'P 1'
#
loop_
_entity.id
_entity.type
_entity.pdbx_description
1 polymer ?
#
loop_
_entity_poly.entity_id
_entity_poly.type
_entity_poly.pdbx_seq_one_letter_code
_entity_poly.pdbx_strand_id
1 'polypeptide(L)'
;DQGLTAKRIRVFGGAQMRPNVHIRDLTAFYRMLLTAPADKISARAFNVSRENASVMALAEMIRDELDSSLPIDTVPSDDPRSYHLSADRARRELGFEPQHDLVTAVRELREAYRSGRVSDSRSSIYRNVAWMKARPELWRSATKLVS
;
A
#
# COMPACT_ATOMS: atom_id res chain seq x y z
N ASP A 1 -8.15 -5.01 -7.21
CA ASP A 1 -8.05 -5.81 -8.46
C ASP A 1 -8.85 -7.10 -8.40
N GLN A 2 -8.43 -8.12 -7.63
CA GLN A 2 -9.02 -9.47 -7.66
C GLN A 2 -10.56 -9.48 -7.58
N GLY A 3 -11.16 -8.76 -6.61
CA GLY A 3 -12.62 -8.67 -6.48
C GLY A 3 -13.32 -7.97 -7.66
N LEU A 4 -12.65 -7.02 -8.32
CA LEU A 4 -13.20 -6.29 -9.47
C LEU A 4 -13.09 -7.09 -10.77
N THR A 5 -11.96 -7.77 -11.00
CA THR A 5 -11.61 -8.43 -12.27
C THR A 5 -11.90 -9.92 -12.28
N ALA A 6 -11.49 -10.65 -11.23
CA ALA A 6 -11.66 -12.10 -11.10
C ALA A 6 -12.91 -12.49 -10.30
N LYS A 7 -13.64 -11.50 -9.75
CA LYS A 7 -14.84 -11.69 -8.94
C LYS A 7 -14.64 -12.64 -7.75
N ARG A 8 -13.46 -12.57 -7.13
CA ARG A 8 -13.08 -13.31 -5.91
C ARG A 8 -11.89 -12.64 -5.22
N ILE A 9 -11.66 -12.93 -3.95
CA ILE A 9 -10.49 -12.44 -3.20
C ILE A 9 -9.73 -13.65 -2.66
N ARG A 10 -8.46 -13.78 -3.01
CA ARG A 10 -7.60 -14.80 -2.40
C ARG A 10 -6.80 -14.21 -1.24
N VAL A 11 -6.82 -14.91 -0.11
CA VAL A 11 -6.10 -14.56 1.11
C VAL A 11 -5.04 -15.62 1.37
N PHE A 12 -3.77 -15.26 1.31
CA PHE A 12 -2.67 -16.17 1.67
C PHE A 12 -2.43 -16.08 3.18
N GLY A 13 -2.66 -17.15 3.93
CA GLY A 13 -2.72 -17.11 5.39
C GLY A 13 -3.98 -16.41 5.88
N GLY A 14 -3.84 -15.34 6.65
CA GLY A 14 -4.94 -14.44 7.03
C GLY A 14 -4.68 -13.70 8.35
N ALA A 15 -4.05 -14.37 9.31
CA ALA A 15 -3.83 -13.85 10.66
C ALA A 15 -2.69 -12.80 10.75
N GLN A 16 -1.80 -12.76 9.77
CA GLN A 16 -0.67 -11.85 9.76
C GLN A 16 -1.13 -10.39 9.69
N MET A 17 -0.54 -9.55 10.55
CA MET A 17 -0.87 -8.13 10.66
C MET A 17 -0.10 -7.31 9.62
N ARG A 18 -0.77 -6.29 9.07
CA ARG A 18 -0.18 -5.32 8.15
C ARG A 18 -0.52 -3.90 8.61
N PRO A 19 0.49 -3.02 8.74
CA PRO A 19 0.24 -1.59 8.87
C PRO A 19 -0.22 -1.05 7.52
N ASN A 20 -1.28 -0.26 7.52
CA ASN A 20 -1.80 0.38 6.32
C ASN A 20 -1.87 1.89 6.51
N VAL A 21 -1.69 2.60 5.39
CA VAL A 21 -1.86 4.05 5.31
C VAL A 21 -2.22 4.44 3.89
N HIS A 22 -3.07 5.46 3.75
CA HIS A 22 -3.42 6.00 2.45
C HIS A 22 -2.23 6.75 1.83
N ILE A 23 -2.06 6.64 0.51
CA ILE A 23 -0.95 7.30 -0.19
C ILE A 23 -0.96 8.83 0.00
N ARG A 24 -2.15 9.44 0.09
CA ARG A 24 -2.29 10.89 0.37
C ARG A 24 -1.79 11.28 1.75
N ASP A 25 -1.98 10.44 2.76
CA ASP A 25 -1.45 10.71 4.09
C ASP A 25 0.07 10.59 4.09
N LEU A 26 0.61 9.59 3.39
CA LEU A 26 2.06 9.43 3.26
C LEU A 26 2.71 10.62 2.51
N THR A 27 2.09 11.11 1.43
CA THR A 27 2.58 12.30 0.74
C THR A 27 2.41 13.58 1.56
N ALA A 28 1.32 13.72 2.31
CA ALA A 28 1.14 14.84 3.25
C ALA A 28 2.22 14.83 4.34
N PHE A 29 2.56 13.65 4.88
CA PHE A 29 3.65 13.50 5.84
C PHE A 29 4.98 13.95 5.24
N TYR A 30 5.35 13.46 4.06
CA TYR A 30 6.59 13.90 3.40
C TYR A 30 6.63 15.40 3.14
N ARG A 31 5.52 15.99 2.71
CA ARG A 31 5.42 17.44 2.51
C ARG A 31 5.63 18.22 3.80
N MET A 32 5.07 17.75 4.92
CA MET A 32 5.28 18.37 6.23
C MET A 32 6.76 18.33 6.65
N LEU A 33 7.48 17.25 6.35
CA LEU A 33 8.90 17.13 6.69
C LEU A 33 9.78 18.15 5.95
N LEU A 34 9.38 18.63 4.77
CA LEU A 34 10.15 19.62 4.00
C LEU A 34 10.27 20.96 4.70
N THR A 35 9.33 21.30 5.58
CA THR A 35 9.29 22.57 6.30
C THR A 35 9.35 22.40 7.83
N ALA A 36 9.47 21.16 8.31
CA ALA A 36 9.59 20.89 9.73
C ALA A 36 10.94 21.41 10.28
N PRO A 37 10.98 21.92 11.52
CA PRO A 37 12.24 22.31 12.16
C PRO A 37 13.24 21.16 12.18
N ALA A 38 14.48 21.42 11.76
CA ALA A 38 15.50 20.38 11.60
C ALA A 38 15.80 19.65 12.92
N ASP A 39 15.78 20.35 14.05
CA ASP A 39 15.96 19.80 15.39
C ASP A 39 14.86 18.80 15.78
N LYS A 40 13.65 18.94 15.21
CA LYS A 40 12.52 18.01 15.42
C LYS A 40 12.60 16.73 14.59
N ILE A 41 13.37 16.69 13.50
CA ILE A 41 13.35 15.56 12.55
C ILE A 41 14.72 14.90 12.34
N SER A 42 15.81 15.63 12.56
CA SER A 42 17.17 15.14 12.33
C SER A 42 17.48 13.93 13.21
N ALA A 43 18.08 12.89 12.61
CA ALA A 43 18.41 11.62 13.25
C ALA A 43 17.23 10.90 13.94
N ARG A 44 16.00 11.18 13.52
CA ARG A 44 14.79 10.54 14.07
C ARG A 44 14.08 9.72 13.00
N ALA A 45 13.62 8.53 13.40
CA ALA A 45 12.75 7.70 12.59
C ALA A 45 11.28 7.93 12.99
N PHE A 46 10.39 8.05 12.01
CA PHE A 46 8.95 8.18 12.23
C PHE A 46 8.22 7.10 11.45
N ASN A 47 7.30 6.42 12.12
CA ASN A 47 6.35 5.52 11.47
C ASN A 47 5.10 6.32 11.09
N VAL A 48 4.52 5.95 9.95
CA VAL A 48 3.27 6.51 9.47
C VAL A 48 2.34 5.34 9.15
N SER A 49 1.30 5.18 9.97
CA SER A 49 0.27 4.17 9.80
C SER A 49 -1.02 4.69 10.40
N ARG A 50 -2.15 4.41 9.74
CA ARG A 50 -3.47 4.71 10.28
C ARG A 50 -4.03 3.53 11.06
N GLU A 51 -3.87 2.34 10.51
CA GLU A 51 -4.50 1.13 11.02
C GLU A 51 -3.59 -0.07 10.82
N ASN A 52 -3.50 -0.92 11.85
CA ASN A 52 -2.90 -2.24 11.76
C ASN A 52 -4.05 -3.25 11.66
N ALA A 53 -4.15 -3.97 10.54
CA ALA A 53 -5.21 -4.93 10.30
C ALA A 53 -4.63 -6.26 9.83
N SER A 54 -5.31 -7.37 10.15
CA SER A 54 -4.95 -8.67 9.60
C SER A 54 -5.25 -8.71 8.10
N VAL A 55 -4.56 -9.57 7.35
CA VAL A 55 -4.84 -9.72 5.91
C VAL A 55 -6.27 -10.21 5.66
N MET A 56 -6.81 -11.04 6.56
CA MET A 56 -8.22 -11.45 6.51
C MET A 56 -9.16 -10.26 6.72
N ALA A 57 -8.94 -9.45 7.76
CA ALA A 57 -9.80 -8.28 8.03
C ALA A 57 -9.79 -7.27 6.87
N LEU A 58 -8.63 -7.08 6.22
CA LEU A 58 -8.54 -6.28 5.00
C LEU A 58 -9.36 -6.87 3.86
N ALA A 59 -9.31 -8.19 3.66
CA ALA A 59 -10.08 -8.87 2.61
C ALA A 59 -11.59 -8.77 2.84
N GLU A 60 -12.05 -8.92 4.08
CA GLU A 60 -13.46 -8.76 4.47
C GLU A 60 -13.94 -7.31 4.26
N MET A 61 -13.16 -6.32 4.71
CA MET A 61 -13.47 -4.91 4.47
C MET A 61 -13.57 -4.58 2.97
N ILE A 62 -12.62 -5.09 2.17
CA ILE A 62 -12.65 -4.92 0.70
C ILE A 62 -13.86 -5.62 0.09
N ARG A 63 -14.18 -6.84 0.53
CA ARG A 63 -15.37 -7.60 0.08
C ARG A 63 -16.63 -6.77 0.33
N ASP A 64 -16.83 -6.31 1.56
CA ASP A 64 -18.06 -5.64 1.97
C ASP A 64 -18.25 -4.28 1.28
N GLU A 65 -17.16 -3.54 1.01
CA GLU A 65 -17.22 -2.29 0.24
C GLU A 65 -17.42 -2.52 -1.27
N LEU A 66 -17.00 -3.65 -1.82
CA LEU A 66 -17.17 -3.97 -3.24
C LEU A 66 -18.51 -4.65 -3.52
N ASP A 67 -18.71 -5.81 -2.91
CA ASP A 67 -19.87 -6.69 -3.02
C ASP A 67 -19.73 -7.82 -1.98
N SER A 68 -20.60 -7.81 -0.97
CA SER A 68 -20.61 -8.79 0.14
C SER A 68 -20.77 -10.26 -0.31
N SER A 69 -21.22 -10.51 -1.55
CA SER A 69 -21.34 -11.87 -2.10
C SER A 69 -20.02 -12.43 -2.67
N LEU A 70 -18.97 -11.61 -2.78
CA LEU A 70 -17.69 -12.04 -3.32
C LEU A 70 -17.05 -13.14 -2.44
N PRO A 71 -16.63 -14.28 -3.02
CA PRO A 71 -15.98 -15.32 -2.26
C PRO A 71 -14.57 -14.89 -1.81
N ILE A 72 -14.21 -15.30 -0.60
CA ILE A 72 -12.86 -15.19 -0.04
C ILE A 72 -12.27 -16.60 0.04
N ASP A 73 -11.23 -16.86 -0.77
CA ASP A 73 -10.53 -18.15 -0.80
C ASP A 73 -9.24 -18.04 0.01
N THR A 74 -9.15 -18.78 1.12
CA THR A 74 -7.90 -18.86 1.89
C THR A 74 -6.93 -19.87 1.29
N VAL A 75 -5.67 -19.47 1.13
CA VAL A 75 -4.57 -20.29 0.62
C VAL A 75 -3.51 -20.41 1.73
N PRO A 76 -2.95 -21.61 1.99
CA PRO A 76 -1.82 -21.73 2.90
C PRO A 76 -0.67 -20.79 2.51
N SER A 77 -0.01 -20.21 3.49
CA SER A 77 1.16 -19.35 3.29
C SER A 77 2.32 -19.85 4.15
N ASP A 78 3.50 -19.83 3.55
CA ASP A 78 4.80 -20.10 4.18
C ASP A 78 5.48 -18.81 4.69
N ASP A 79 4.82 -17.65 4.58
CA ASP A 79 5.31 -16.36 5.05
C ASP A 79 4.66 -15.99 6.40
N PRO A 80 5.33 -16.24 7.53
CA PRO A 80 4.78 -15.95 8.86
C PRO A 80 4.91 -14.47 9.25
N ARG A 81 5.52 -13.61 8.40
CA ARG A 81 5.86 -12.25 8.81
C ARG A 81 4.59 -11.48 9.14
N SER A 82 4.60 -10.83 10.29
CA SER A 82 3.53 -10.01 10.84
C SER A 82 4.14 -8.70 11.32
N TYR A 83 3.57 -7.57 10.90
CA TYR A 83 4.08 -6.24 11.21
C TYR A 83 3.02 -5.41 11.91
N HIS A 84 3.48 -4.66 12.90
CA HIS A 84 2.65 -3.72 13.65
C HIS A 84 3.44 -2.44 13.88
N LEU A 85 2.87 -1.30 13.47
CA LEU A 85 3.52 0.00 13.64
C LEU A 85 2.74 0.85 14.64
N SER A 86 3.47 1.51 15.54
CA SER A 86 2.97 2.66 16.29
C SER A 86 3.37 3.95 15.57
N ALA A 87 2.38 4.79 15.25
CA ALA A 87 2.57 6.13 14.69
C ALA A 87 2.66 7.23 15.76
N ASP A 88 2.79 6.85 17.04
CA ASP A 88 2.67 7.80 18.16
C ASP A 88 3.73 8.89 18.15
N ARG A 89 4.94 8.58 17.66
CA ARG A 89 6.01 9.59 17.59
C ARG A 89 5.65 10.72 16.63
N ALA A 90 5.12 10.41 15.46
CA ALA A 90 4.70 11.42 14.48
C ALA A 90 3.58 12.30 15.04
N ARG A 91 2.62 11.68 15.75
CA ARG A 91 1.55 12.41 16.44
C ARG A 91 2.08 13.34 17.53
N ARG A 92 2.89 12.84 18.46
CA ARG A 92 3.36 13.61 19.63
C ARG A 92 4.34 14.71 19.26
N GLU A 93 5.29 14.45 18.37
CA GLU A 93 6.39 15.38 18.10
C GLU A 93 6.09 16.33 16.94
N LEU A 94 5.32 15.86 15.95
CA LEU A 94 5.03 16.59 14.72
C LEU A 94 3.54 16.98 14.58
N GLY A 95 2.67 16.51 15.47
CA GLY A 95 1.22 16.76 15.37
C GLY A 95 0.58 16.08 14.17
N PHE A 96 1.23 15.07 13.57
CA PHE A 96 0.74 14.44 12.35
C PHE A 96 -0.14 13.24 12.65
N GLU A 97 -1.32 13.22 12.04
CA GLU A 97 -2.26 12.10 12.07
C GLU A 97 -2.81 11.82 10.66
N PRO A 98 -2.84 10.56 10.19
CA PRO A 98 -3.46 10.20 8.92
C PRO A 98 -4.96 10.53 8.90
N GLN A 99 -5.43 11.12 7.80
CA GLN A 99 -6.81 11.61 7.68
C GLN A 99 -7.71 10.69 6.84
N HIS A 100 -7.14 9.79 6.03
CA HIS A 100 -7.90 8.98 5.09
C HIS A 100 -8.03 7.53 5.56
N ASP A 101 -9.26 7.01 5.61
CA ASP A 101 -9.50 5.60 5.93
C ASP A 101 -9.18 4.66 4.76
N LEU A 102 -9.09 3.36 5.08
CA LEU A 102 -8.81 2.34 4.08
C LEU A 102 -9.97 2.14 3.10
N VAL A 103 -11.21 2.29 3.59
CA VAL A 103 -12.43 2.18 2.76
C VAL A 103 -12.43 3.23 1.65
N THR A 104 -11.96 4.45 1.92
CA THR A 104 -11.77 5.51 0.91
C THR A 104 -10.81 5.05 -0.18
N ALA A 105 -9.69 4.41 0.16
CA ALA A 105 -8.77 3.86 -0.85
C ALA A 105 -9.46 2.82 -1.75
N VAL A 106 -10.28 1.94 -1.16
CA VAL A 106 -11.03 0.92 -1.91
C VAL A 106 -12.01 1.57 -2.89
N ARG A 107 -12.74 2.60 -2.45
CA ARG A 107 -13.66 3.38 -3.29
C ARG A 107 -12.95 4.08 -4.44
N GLU A 108 -11.82 4.71 -4.18
CA GLU A 108 -11.01 5.38 -5.20
C GLU A 108 -10.48 4.40 -6.24
N LEU A 109 -10.03 3.23 -5.81
CA LEU A 109 -9.62 2.16 -6.73
C LEU A 109 -10.80 1.65 -7.55
N ARG A 110 -11.95 1.37 -6.93
CA ARG A 110 -13.18 0.97 -7.66
C ARG A 110 -13.51 1.98 -8.75
N GLU A 111 -13.44 3.27 -8.43
CA GLU A 111 -13.70 4.33 -9.40
C GLU A 111 -12.66 4.37 -10.52
N ALA A 112 -11.38 4.20 -10.21
CA ALA A 112 -10.32 4.19 -11.21
C ALA A 112 -10.48 3.05 -12.23
N TYR A 113 -10.94 1.88 -11.80
CA TYR A 113 -11.31 0.79 -12.71
C TYR A 113 -12.55 1.13 -13.52
N ARG A 114 -13.62 1.62 -12.87
CA ARG A 114 -14.88 1.99 -13.54
C ARG A 114 -14.68 3.05 -14.61
N SER A 115 -13.83 4.04 -14.35
CA SER A 115 -13.53 5.14 -15.28
C SER A 115 -12.47 4.80 -16.32
N GLY A 116 -11.97 3.57 -16.37
CA GLY A 116 -10.91 3.14 -17.30
C GLY A 116 -9.52 3.73 -17.03
N ARG A 117 -9.31 4.44 -15.91
CA ARG A 117 -7.98 4.95 -15.51
C ARG A 117 -7.02 3.80 -15.18
N VAL A 118 -7.55 2.69 -14.69
CA VAL A 118 -6.83 1.42 -14.52
C VAL A 118 -7.54 0.37 -15.38
N SER A 119 -7.04 0.14 -16.58
CA SER A 119 -7.59 -0.81 -17.54
C SER A 119 -7.12 -2.25 -17.31
N ASP A 120 -5.82 -2.44 -17.05
CA ASP A 120 -5.22 -3.72 -16.72
C ASP A 120 -4.10 -3.55 -15.66
N SER A 121 -4.39 -3.93 -14.42
CA SER A 121 -3.43 -3.89 -13.33
C SER A 121 -2.29 -4.91 -13.46
N ARG A 122 -2.45 -5.92 -14.34
CA ARG A 122 -1.42 -6.94 -14.60
C ARG A 122 -0.40 -6.48 -15.62
N SER A 123 -0.67 -5.39 -16.34
CA SER A 123 0.25 -4.77 -17.28
C SER A 123 1.60 -4.46 -16.62
N SER A 124 2.67 -4.56 -17.40
CA SER A 124 4.02 -4.33 -16.90
C SER A 124 4.21 -2.92 -16.32
N ILE A 125 3.46 -1.92 -16.80
CA ILE A 125 3.54 -0.54 -16.31
C ILE A 125 3.20 -0.40 -14.82
N TYR A 126 2.44 -1.34 -14.24
CA TYR A 126 2.08 -1.36 -12.81
C TYR A 126 2.92 -2.36 -12.00
N ARG A 127 3.93 -2.98 -12.61
CA ARG A 127 4.69 -4.08 -12.02
C ARG A 127 6.19 -3.88 -12.22
N ASN A 128 6.84 -3.22 -11.25
CA ASN A 128 8.25 -2.82 -11.30
C ASN A 128 9.20 -3.92 -11.80
N VAL A 129 9.15 -5.12 -11.22
CA VAL A 129 10.04 -6.22 -11.61
C VAL A 129 9.81 -6.64 -13.08
N ALA A 130 8.54 -6.73 -13.51
CA ALA A 130 8.23 -7.08 -14.90
C ALA A 130 8.68 -5.97 -15.86
N TRP A 131 8.44 -4.71 -15.50
CA TRP A 131 8.85 -3.55 -16.27
C TRP A 131 10.37 -3.48 -16.45
N MET A 132 11.13 -3.67 -15.37
CA MET A 132 12.60 -3.63 -15.37
C MET A 132 13.22 -4.80 -16.13
N LYS A 133 12.64 -6.01 -16.02
CA LYS A 133 13.09 -7.18 -16.79
C LYS A 133 12.86 -7.03 -18.29
N ALA A 134 11.80 -6.33 -18.68
CA ALA A 134 11.50 -6.05 -20.08
C ALA A 134 12.37 -4.93 -20.67
N ARG A 135 13.08 -4.16 -19.83
CA ARG A 135 13.92 -3.02 -20.23
C ARG A 135 15.33 -3.07 -19.63
N PRO A 136 16.08 -4.18 -19.84
CA PRO A 136 17.42 -4.32 -19.29
C PRO A 136 18.38 -3.23 -19.77
N GLU A 137 18.18 -2.68 -20.97
CA GLU A 137 18.96 -1.60 -21.57
C GLU A 137 18.97 -0.31 -20.73
N LEU A 138 17.90 -0.02 -19.98
CA LEU A 138 17.79 1.21 -19.18
C LEU A 138 18.70 1.21 -17.94
N TRP A 139 19.07 0.03 -17.42
CA TRP A 139 19.89 -0.07 -16.20
C TRP A 139 21.22 -0.78 -16.41
N ARG A 140 21.37 -1.58 -17.48
CA ARG A 140 22.67 -2.17 -17.85
C ARG A 140 23.61 -1.17 -18.54
N SER A 141 23.06 -0.14 -19.19
CA SER A 141 23.87 0.94 -19.76
C SER A 141 24.43 1.89 -18.69
N ALA A 142 23.68 2.13 -17.61
CA ALA A 142 24.11 2.92 -16.46
C ALA A 142 25.32 2.30 -15.72
N THR A 143 25.53 0.99 -15.82
CA THR A 143 26.67 0.29 -15.20
C THR A 143 27.99 0.50 -15.95
N LYS A 144 27.97 0.93 -17.23
CA LYS A 144 29.18 1.16 -18.03
C LYS A 144 29.78 2.56 -17.91
N LEU A 145 29.12 3.48 -17.21
CA LEU A 145 29.62 4.85 -16.98
C LEU A 145 30.45 4.99 -15.69
N VAL A 146 30.66 3.89 -14.95
CA VAL A 146 31.42 3.85 -13.68
C VAL A 146 32.63 2.91 -13.77
N SER A 147 33.08 2.57 -14.99
CA SER A 147 34.34 1.86 -15.25
C SER A 147 35.24 2.70 -16.12
#